data_AF-A0A385BR25-F1
#
_entry.id   AF-A0A385BR25-F1
#
_cell.length_a   1.000
_cell.length_b   1.000
_cell.length_c   1.000
_cell.angle_alpha   90.00
_cell.angle_beta   90.00
_cell.angle_gamma   90.00
#
_symmetry.space_group_name_H-M   'P 1'
#
loop_
_entity.id
_entity.type
_entity.pdbx_description
1 polymer ?
#
loop_
_entity_poly.entity_id
_entity_poly.type
_entity_poly.pdbx_seq_one_letter_code
_entity_poly.pdbx_strand_id
1 'polypeptide(L)'
;MGLDMRPMGKPKPGFEKRFVEIFEMVSQDKIPQPTFFDKLKGKKLPTKDELLQEWFANQIQTYETIKAPRVGRDKEADEWIKAKYNELEQKPPYNDFLKEHEGYYVIELAKEQDGVPVYIALGQDENVFRGEFLRDCEDLIGEDLVSEAWNTKMATDTLDYGNRLMEVADKLAKQHKLQYLKSQRLPPDTDEDTIENKLHILFSLAKWLIFYGKNGHGYEADF
;
A
#
# COMPACT_ATOMS: atom_id res chain seq x y z
N MET A 1 -4.00 -7.60 17.02
CA MET A 1 -3.64 -7.52 15.58
C MET A 1 -4.77 -6.75 14.92
N GLY A 2 -4.43 -5.81 14.05
CA GLY A 2 -5.41 -4.92 13.42
C GLY A 2 -4.98 -4.68 11.99
N LEU A 3 -5.90 -4.22 11.14
CA LEU A 3 -5.73 -4.19 9.70
C LEU A 3 -4.64 -3.22 9.26
N ASP A 4 -3.69 -3.75 8.48
CA ASP A 4 -2.72 -3.02 7.69
C ASP A 4 -3.03 -3.24 6.19
N MET A 5 -3.09 -2.15 5.42
CA MET A 5 -3.32 -2.18 3.98
C MET A 5 -2.01 -1.95 3.24
N ARG A 6 -1.46 -3.02 2.69
CA ARG A 6 -0.18 -3.00 1.98
C ARG A 6 -0.44 -2.79 0.49
N PRO A 7 0.08 -1.72 -0.15
CA PRO A 7 -0.15 -1.53 -1.57
C PRO A 7 0.63 -2.62 -2.34
N MET A 8 -0.05 -3.32 -3.25
CA MET A 8 0.57 -4.35 -4.08
C MET A 8 1.27 -3.71 -5.29
N GLY A 9 2.33 -4.34 -5.81
CA GLY A 9 2.90 -3.93 -7.08
C GLY A 9 1.89 -4.09 -8.23
N LYS A 10 2.08 -3.30 -9.29
CA LYS A 10 1.24 -3.40 -10.51
C LYS A 10 1.93 -4.28 -11.55
N PRO A 11 1.19 -4.97 -12.43
CA PRO A 11 1.84 -5.76 -13.48
C PRO A 11 2.69 -4.90 -14.41
N LYS A 12 3.84 -5.44 -14.81
CA LYS A 12 4.62 -4.93 -15.95
C LYS A 12 3.80 -5.06 -17.25
N PRO A 13 4.00 -4.15 -18.22
CA PRO A 13 3.34 -4.27 -19.53
C PRO A 13 3.55 -5.65 -20.16
N GLY A 14 2.45 -6.31 -20.54
CA GLY A 14 2.45 -7.66 -21.12
C GLY A 14 2.36 -8.81 -20.11
N PHE A 15 2.37 -8.53 -18.81
CA PHE A 15 2.22 -9.52 -17.74
C PHE A 15 0.89 -9.42 -17.00
N GLU A 16 -0.05 -8.56 -17.44
CA GLU A 16 -1.31 -8.26 -16.73
C GLU A 16 -2.13 -9.51 -16.48
N LYS A 17 -2.30 -10.35 -17.51
CA LYS A 17 -3.05 -11.61 -17.39
C LYS A 17 -2.35 -12.58 -16.43
N ARG A 18 -1.04 -12.75 -16.60
CA ARG A 18 -0.25 -13.69 -15.81
C ARG A 18 -0.18 -13.29 -14.33
N PHE A 19 -0.12 -11.99 -14.07
CA PHE A 19 -0.17 -11.41 -12.73
C PHE A 19 -1.46 -11.81 -11.99
N VAL A 20 -2.62 -11.66 -12.64
CA VAL A 20 -3.91 -12.05 -12.06
C VAL A 20 -4.00 -13.57 -11.89
N GLU A 21 -3.61 -14.34 -12.92
CA GLU A 21 -3.62 -15.81 -12.86
C GLU A 21 -2.80 -16.34 -11.68
N ILE A 22 -1.59 -15.81 -11.47
CA ILE A 22 -0.74 -16.23 -10.34
C ILE A 22 -1.39 -15.84 -9.02
N PHE A 23 -1.89 -14.61 -8.91
CA PHE A 23 -2.56 -14.17 -7.69
C PHE A 23 -3.75 -15.07 -7.33
N GLU A 24 -4.60 -15.41 -8.29
CA GLU A 24 -5.74 -16.31 -8.07
C GLU A 24 -5.30 -17.72 -7.68
N MET A 25 -4.27 -18.28 -8.33
CA MET A 25 -3.73 -19.59 -7.98
C MET A 25 -3.22 -19.63 -6.54
N VAL A 26 -2.49 -18.58 -6.12
CA VAL A 26 -1.85 -18.51 -4.80
C VAL A 26 -2.86 -18.19 -3.70
N SER A 27 -3.77 -17.23 -3.93
CA SER A 27 -4.75 -16.79 -2.93
C SER A 27 -5.87 -17.81 -2.68
N GLN A 28 -6.23 -18.60 -3.70
CA GLN A 28 -7.31 -19.59 -3.60
C GLN A 28 -6.80 -21.02 -3.40
N ASP A 29 -5.49 -21.21 -3.23
CA ASP A 29 -4.81 -22.51 -3.15
C ASP A 29 -5.16 -23.44 -4.33
N LYS A 30 -5.34 -22.87 -5.53
CA LYS A 30 -5.70 -23.56 -6.78
C LYS A 30 -4.49 -23.91 -7.63
N ILE A 31 -3.33 -24.13 -6.99
CA ILE A 31 -2.11 -24.47 -7.70
C ILE A 31 -2.27 -25.85 -8.37
N PRO A 32 -2.03 -25.97 -9.70
CA PRO A 32 -2.18 -27.23 -10.41
C PRO A 32 -1.37 -28.35 -9.77
N GLN A 33 -2.03 -29.47 -9.46
CA GLN A 33 -1.38 -30.66 -8.92
C GLN A 33 -1.01 -31.64 -10.04
N PRO A 34 0.17 -32.27 -10.00
CA PRO A 34 0.62 -33.14 -11.07
C PRO A 34 -0.18 -34.45 -11.07
N THR A 35 -0.73 -34.81 -12.23
CA THR A 35 -1.40 -36.11 -12.40
C THR A 35 -0.38 -37.26 -12.38
N PHE A 36 -0.86 -38.50 -12.21
CA PHE A 36 0.02 -39.69 -12.26
C PHE A 36 0.82 -39.79 -13.56
N PHE A 37 0.21 -39.44 -14.70
CA PHE A 37 0.88 -39.40 -15.99
C PHE A 37 1.90 -38.25 -16.11
N ASP A 38 1.63 -37.09 -15.50
CA ASP A 38 2.59 -35.97 -15.46
C ASP A 38 3.84 -36.34 -14.66
N LYS A 39 3.68 -37.05 -13.53
CA LYS A 39 4.81 -37.57 -12.74
C LYS A 39 5.65 -38.57 -13.54
N LEU A 40 5.01 -39.49 -14.26
CA LEU A 40 5.67 -40.46 -15.14
C LEU A 40 6.45 -39.81 -16.30
N LYS A 41 5.99 -38.66 -16.80
CA LYS A 41 6.68 -37.87 -17.83
C LYS A 41 7.71 -36.89 -17.28
N GLY A 42 7.91 -36.85 -15.95
CA GLY A 42 8.84 -35.92 -15.30
C GLY A 42 8.44 -34.45 -15.39
N LYS A 43 7.16 -34.15 -15.65
CA LYS A 43 6.66 -32.78 -15.77
C LYS A 43 6.66 -32.12 -14.38
N LYS A 44 7.50 -31.10 -14.21
CA LYS A 44 7.48 -30.25 -13.00
C LYS A 44 6.41 -29.19 -13.14
N LEU A 45 5.55 -29.07 -12.14
CA LEU A 45 4.61 -27.95 -11.99
C LEU A 45 5.21 -26.95 -10.99
N PRO A 46 4.89 -25.65 -11.14
CA PRO A 46 5.47 -24.64 -10.27
C PRO A 46 4.93 -24.79 -8.85
N THR A 47 5.82 -24.61 -7.89
CA THR A 47 5.51 -24.52 -6.46
C THR A 47 4.92 -23.14 -6.13
N LYS A 48 4.30 -23.02 -4.94
CA LYS A 48 3.81 -21.74 -4.44
C LYS A 48 4.91 -20.68 -4.40
N ASP A 49 6.10 -21.04 -3.94
CA ASP A 49 7.23 -20.12 -3.84
C ASP A 49 7.74 -19.68 -5.21
N GLU A 50 7.82 -20.59 -6.18
CA GLU A 50 8.18 -20.24 -7.57
C GLU A 50 7.14 -19.30 -8.20
N LEU A 51 5.85 -19.53 -7.94
CA LEU A 51 4.78 -18.64 -8.39
C LEU A 51 4.88 -17.26 -7.72
N LEU A 52 5.14 -17.19 -6.42
CA LEU A 52 5.33 -15.92 -5.71
C LEU A 52 6.54 -15.15 -6.24
N GLN A 53 7.67 -15.83 -6.47
CA GLN A 53 8.86 -15.23 -7.07
C GLN A 53 8.56 -14.68 -8.47
N GLU A 54 7.86 -15.45 -9.31
CA GLU A 54 7.41 -15.00 -10.63
C GLU A 54 6.48 -13.78 -10.50
N TRP A 55 5.55 -13.82 -9.55
CA TRP A 55 4.59 -12.74 -9.30
C TRP A 55 5.30 -11.43 -8.95
N PHE A 56 6.26 -11.46 -8.01
CA PHE A 56 7.05 -10.29 -7.65
C PHE A 56 7.96 -9.81 -8.78
N ALA A 57 8.55 -10.74 -9.56
CA ALA A 57 9.39 -10.39 -10.70
C ALA A 57 8.61 -9.67 -11.82
N ASN A 58 7.31 -9.95 -11.94
CA ASN A 58 6.42 -9.37 -12.94
C ASN A 58 5.76 -8.05 -12.50
N GLN A 59 6.17 -7.49 -11.36
CA GLN A 59 5.60 -6.25 -10.82
C GLN A 59 6.49 -5.04 -10.99
N ILE A 60 5.86 -3.88 -11.07
CA ILE A 60 6.43 -2.56 -10.82
C ILE A 60 6.11 -2.21 -9.36
N GLN A 61 7.14 -1.86 -8.61
CA GLN A 61 7.04 -1.57 -7.18
C GLN A 61 6.24 -0.28 -6.93
N THR A 62 5.57 -0.20 -5.79
CA THR A 62 4.71 0.94 -5.42
C THR A 62 5.52 2.22 -5.19
N TYR A 63 6.75 2.08 -4.69
CA TYR A 63 7.69 3.19 -4.49
C TYR A 63 8.02 3.94 -5.78
N GLU A 64 8.04 3.24 -6.92
CA GLU A 64 8.25 3.85 -8.23
C GLU A 64 7.04 4.73 -8.64
N THR A 65 5.83 4.27 -8.34
CA THR A 65 4.59 4.99 -8.65
C THR A 65 4.45 6.26 -7.81
N ILE A 66 4.85 6.24 -6.52
CA ILE A 66 4.88 7.46 -5.70
C ILE A 66 6.07 8.37 -6.00
N LYS A 67 6.96 7.94 -6.91
CA LYS A 67 8.20 8.63 -7.28
C LYS A 67 9.08 8.92 -6.06
N ALA A 68 9.23 7.94 -5.17
CA ALA A 68 10.18 8.01 -4.08
C ALA A 68 11.61 7.99 -4.65
N PRO A 69 12.48 8.94 -4.28
CA PRO A 69 13.88 8.94 -4.69
C PRO A 69 14.63 7.77 -4.04
N ARG A 70 15.69 7.31 -4.70
CA ARG A 70 16.43 6.11 -4.31
C ARG A 70 17.88 6.42 -3.95
N VAL A 71 18.32 5.91 -2.81
CA VAL A 71 19.72 6.01 -2.35
C VAL A 71 20.66 5.35 -3.36
N GLY A 72 21.79 6.01 -3.64
CA GLY A 72 22.79 5.64 -4.65
C GLY A 72 22.39 6.01 -6.09
N ARG A 73 21.22 6.63 -6.28
CA ARG A 73 20.72 7.03 -7.60
C ARG A 73 20.34 8.51 -7.65
N ASP A 74 19.56 8.97 -6.67
CA ASP A 74 18.98 10.30 -6.63
C ASP A 74 19.67 11.15 -5.55
N LYS A 75 20.13 12.33 -5.93
CA LYS A 75 20.91 13.22 -5.06
C LYS A 75 20.17 13.55 -3.74
N GLU A 76 18.87 13.77 -3.80
CA GLU A 76 18.05 14.10 -2.63
C GLU A 76 17.95 12.94 -1.62
N ALA A 77 17.93 11.70 -2.10
CA ALA A 77 17.98 10.52 -1.23
C ALA A 77 19.38 10.30 -0.62
N ASP A 78 20.44 10.60 -1.38
CA ASP A 78 21.82 10.52 -0.88
C ASP A 78 22.09 11.57 0.22
N GLU A 79 21.54 12.77 0.08
CA GLU A 79 21.61 13.81 1.11
C GLU A 79 20.80 13.42 2.35
N TRP A 80 19.62 12.83 2.17
CA TRP A 80 18.78 12.32 3.25
C TRP A 80 19.46 11.22 4.06
N ILE A 81 20.00 10.19 3.41
CA ILE A 81 20.64 9.06 4.12
C ILE A 81 21.91 9.53 4.86
N LYS A 82 22.62 10.51 4.31
CA LYS A 82 23.76 11.15 4.97
C LYS A 82 23.32 11.93 6.20
N ALA A 83 22.17 12.62 6.17
CA ALA A 83 21.61 13.28 7.34
C ALA A 83 21.25 12.26 8.44
N LYS A 84 20.53 11.17 8.09
CA LYS A 84 20.21 10.08 9.03
C LYS A 84 21.48 9.45 9.64
N TYR A 85 22.52 9.22 8.84
CA TYR A 85 23.83 8.76 9.36
C TYR A 85 24.43 9.71 10.39
N ASN A 86 24.29 11.03 10.18
CA ASN A 86 24.85 12.03 11.09
C ASN A 86 24.14 12.08 12.44
N GLU A 87 22.87 11.68 12.49
CA GLU A 87 22.03 11.58 13.69
C GLU A 87 22.31 10.32 14.53
N LEU A 88 23.00 9.32 13.96
CA LEU A 88 23.35 8.10 14.70
C LEU A 88 24.31 8.40 15.86
N GLU A 89 23.95 7.91 17.05
CA GLU A 89 24.81 7.96 18.23
C GLU A 89 26.11 7.16 18.03
N GLN A 90 26.00 5.99 17.39
CA GLN A 90 27.13 5.14 17.02
C GLN A 90 27.21 5.05 15.50
N LYS A 91 28.31 5.56 14.95
CA LYS A 91 28.51 5.65 13.51
C LYS A 91 29.35 4.48 13.01
N PRO A 92 28.76 3.47 12.33
CA PRO A 92 29.54 2.49 11.60
C PRO A 92 30.37 3.19 10.50
N PRO A 93 31.36 2.53 9.89
CA PRO A 93 32.05 3.11 8.74
C PRO A 93 31.04 3.54 7.66
N TYR A 94 31.12 4.80 7.23
CA TYR A 94 30.11 5.39 6.33
C TYR A 94 29.91 4.60 5.03
N ASN A 95 30.97 4.01 4.47
CA ASN A 95 30.87 3.21 3.25
C ASN A 95 30.06 1.92 3.47
N ASP A 96 30.17 1.29 4.63
CA ASP A 96 29.42 0.08 4.96
C ASP A 96 27.93 0.44 5.17
N PHE A 97 27.67 1.54 5.89
CA PHE A 97 26.34 2.10 6.05
C PHE A 97 25.66 2.40 4.70
N LEU A 98 26.35 3.12 3.81
CA LEU A 98 25.80 3.42 2.49
C LEU A 98 25.53 2.17 1.66
N LYS A 99 26.42 1.17 1.72
CA LYS A 99 26.25 -0.09 0.99
C LYS A 99 25.03 -0.88 1.47
N GLU A 100 24.75 -0.87 2.77
CA GLU A 100 23.55 -1.49 3.34
C GLU A 100 22.25 -0.80 2.91
N HIS A 101 22.31 0.49 2.59
CA HIS A 101 21.15 1.30 2.20
C HIS A 101 21.08 1.60 0.70
N GLU A 102 22.01 1.07 -0.10
CA GLU A 102 22.02 1.26 -1.55
C GLU A 102 20.74 0.67 -2.17
N GLY A 103 20.02 1.50 -2.95
CA GLY A 103 18.76 1.08 -3.53
C GLY A 103 17.52 1.28 -2.63
N TYR A 104 17.69 1.76 -1.40
CA TYR A 104 16.58 2.12 -0.52
C TYR A 104 15.73 3.26 -1.10
N TYR A 105 14.41 3.13 -1.07
CA TYR A 105 13.47 4.17 -1.50
C TYR A 105 13.07 5.06 -0.31
N VAL A 106 13.26 6.37 -0.45
CA VAL A 106 12.97 7.35 0.61
C VAL A 106 11.55 7.88 0.45
N ILE A 107 10.58 7.25 1.12
CA ILE A 107 9.14 7.56 1.01
C ILE A 107 8.83 8.97 1.55
N GLU A 108 9.52 9.42 2.60
CA GLU A 108 9.43 10.79 3.13
C GLU A 108 9.63 11.87 2.04
N LEU A 109 10.38 11.56 0.98
CA LEU A 109 10.68 12.46 -0.13
C LEU A 109 9.88 12.19 -1.41
N ALA A 110 8.85 11.33 -1.34
CA ALA A 110 8.01 10.99 -2.48
C ALA A 110 7.31 12.23 -3.06
N LYS A 111 7.23 12.31 -4.39
CA LYS A 111 6.60 13.46 -5.07
C LYS A 111 5.07 13.36 -5.11
N GLU A 112 4.55 12.14 -5.10
CA GLU A 112 3.10 11.89 -5.12
C GLU A 112 2.59 11.62 -3.69
N GLN A 113 2.19 12.68 -3.00
CA GLN A 113 1.81 12.64 -1.58
C GLN A 113 0.50 11.90 -1.31
N ASP A 114 -0.41 11.80 -2.28
CA ASP A 114 -1.66 11.04 -2.13
C ASP A 114 -1.42 9.54 -1.95
N GLY A 115 -0.30 9.01 -2.46
CA GLY A 115 0.10 7.61 -2.27
C GLY A 115 0.86 7.35 -0.96
N VAL A 116 1.26 8.39 -0.23
CA VAL A 116 1.96 8.24 1.05
C VAL A 116 0.91 8.23 2.16
N PRO A 117 0.81 7.17 2.99
CA PRO A 117 -0.16 7.14 4.09
C PRO A 117 0.20 8.16 5.18
N VAL A 118 -0.82 8.65 5.88
CA VAL A 118 -0.68 9.51 7.08
C VAL A 118 -0.81 8.66 8.33
N TYR A 119 -1.79 7.75 8.29
CA TYR A 119 -2.08 6.82 9.37
C TYR A 119 -1.25 5.57 9.13
N ILE A 120 -0.19 5.42 9.93
CA ILE A 120 0.77 4.31 9.84
C ILE A 120 0.92 3.65 11.21
N ALA A 121 1.17 2.34 11.23
CA ALA A 121 1.54 1.64 12.45
C ALA A 121 3.05 1.75 12.71
N LEU A 122 3.44 1.89 13.98
CA LEU A 122 4.84 1.87 14.37
C LEU A 122 5.49 0.54 13.97
N GLY A 123 6.63 0.63 13.28
CA GLY A 123 7.40 -0.54 12.85
C GLY A 123 6.91 -1.22 11.56
N GLN A 124 5.88 -0.68 10.90
CA GLN A 124 5.52 -1.07 9.53
C GLN A 124 6.28 -0.22 8.51
N ASP A 125 6.33 -0.71 7.26
CA ASP A 125 6.83 0.07 6.13
C ASP A 125 6.01 1.35 5.97
N GLU A 126 6.68 2.49 5.73
CA GLU A 126 6.05 3.82 5.67
C GLU A 126 5.04 3.97 4.53
N ASN A 127 4.97 3.01 3.61
CA ASN A 127 4.01 2.98 2.52
C ASN A 127 2.74 2.17 2.84
N VAL A 128 2.64 1.61 4.04
CA VAL A 128 1.50 0.81 4.51
C VAL A 128 0.50 1.70 5.24
N PHE A 129 -0.76 1.69 4.79
CA PHE A 129 -1.82 2.43 5.46
C PHE A 129 -2.39 1.60 6.61
N ARG A 130 -2.51 2.20 7.80
CA ARG A 130 -3.14 1.57 8.96
C ARG A 130 -4.67 1.55 8.80
N GLY A 131 -5.18 0.48 8.19
CA GLY A 131 -6.61 0.30 7.91
C GLY A 131 -7.49 0.13 9.15
N GLU A 132 -6.91 -0.23 10.30
CA GLU A 132 -7.66 -0.45 11.54
C GLU A 132 -8.50 0.76 11.98
N PHE A 133 -8.03 1.99 11.71
CA PHE A 133 -8.76 3.24 12.02
C PHE A 133 -10.12 3.35 11.31
N LEU A 134 -10.38 2.51 10.32
CA LEU A 134 -11.68 2.47 9.66
C LEU A 134 -12.79 1.95 10.58
N ARG A 135 -12.46 1.16 11.61
CA ARG A 135 -13.44 0.73 12.63
C ARG A 135 -14.04 1.90 13.37
N ASP A 136 -13.23 2.92 13.66
CA ASP A 136 -13.68 4.12 14.36
C ASP A 136 -14.66 4.96 13.51
N CYS A 137 -14.75 4.67 12.21
CA CYS A 137 -15.61 5.35 11.25
C CYS A 137 -16.91 4.57 10.92
N GLU A 138 -17.17 3.43 11.58
CA GLU A 138 -18.34 2.58 11.29
C GLU A 138 -19.67 3.32 11.44
N ASP A 139 -19.78 4.21 12.44
CA ASP A 139 -20.95 5.06 12.66
C ASP A 139 -21.22 6.04 11.50
N LEU A 140 -20.20 6.33 10.67
CA LEU A 140 -20.30 7.24 9.54
C LEU A 140 -20.58 6.53 8.21
N ILE A 141 -19.94 5.37 7.98
CA ILE A 141 -19.96 4.67 6.68
C ILE A 141 -20.73 3.35 6.68
N GLY A 142 -21.08 2.84 7.86
CA GLY A 142 -21.76 1.56 8.04
C GLY A 142 -20.84 0.35 8.03
N GLU A 143 -21.30 -0.73 8.66
CA GLU A 143 -20.56 -1.99 8.84
C GLU A 143 -20.13 -2.63 7.51
N ASP A 144 -20.96 -2.55 6.47
CA ASP A 144 -20.68 -3.17 5.17
C ASP A 144 -19.41 -2.57 4.53
N LEU A 145 -19.35 -1.23 4.45
CA LEU A 145 -18.20 -0.52 3.88
C LEU A 145 -16.94 -0.71 4.72
N VAL A 146 -17.07 -0.73 6.05
CA VAL A 146 -15.95 -1.06 6.95
C VAL A 146 -15.45 -2.48 6.64
N SER A 147 -16.32 -3.48 6.71
CA SER A 147 -15.96 -4.90 6.55
C SER A 147 -15.29 -5.21 5.21
N GLU A 148 -15.65 -4.49 4.15
CA GLU A 148 -14.99 -4.62 2.86
C GLU A 148 -13.47 -4.39 2.93
N ALA A 149 -12.98 -3.48 3.79
CA ALA A 149 -11.55 -3.19 3.95
C ALA A 149 -10.69 -4.42 4.32
N TRP A 150 -11.29 -5.44 4.93
CA TRP A 150 -10.61 -6.69 5.34
C TRP A 150 -10.43 -7.69 4.19
N ASN A 151 -10.65 -7.28 2.95
CA ASN A 151 -10.43 -8.11 1.77
C ASN A 151 -9.39 -7.48 0.86
N THR A 152 -8.37 -8.25 0.50
CA THR A 152 -7.40 -7.91 -0.55
C THR A 152 -8.12 -7.58 -1.85
N LYS A 153 -7.75 -6.46 -2.49
CA LYS A 153 -8.38 -5.96 -3.71
C LYS A 153 -7.38 -5.76 -4.83
N MET A 154 -7.80 -6.12 -6.04
CA MET A 154 -7.11 -5.73 -7.26
C MET A 154 -7.38 -4.27 -7.61
N ALA A 155 -6.61 -3.73 -8.54
CA ALA A 155 -6.60 -2.28 -8.82
C ALA A 155 -7.98 -1.68 -9.11
N THR A 156 -8.83 -2.39 -9.87
CA THR A 156 -10.20 -1.94 -10.19
C THR A 156 -11.07 -1.83 -8.95
N ASP A 157 -10.99 -2.83 -8.07
CA ASP A 157 -11.83 -2.92 -6.87
C ASP A 157 -11.30 -1.96 -5.79
N THR A 158 -9.98 -1.79 -5.72
CA THR A 158 -9.33 -0.75 -4.90
C THR A 158 -9.81 0.64 -5.28
N LEU A 159 -9.87 0.93 -6.59
CA LEU A 159 -10.35 2.21 -7.10
C LEU A 159 -11.84 2.42 -6.81
N ASP A 160 -12.67 1.41 -7.07
CA ASP A 160 -14.10 1.46 -6.76
C ASP A 160 -14.33 1.74 -5.27
N TYR A 161 -13.69 0.96 -4.41
CA TYR A 161 -13.79 1.10 -2.97
C TYR A 161 -13.36 2.49 -2.49
N GLY A 162 -12.22 2.99 -2.97
CA GLY A 162 -11.76 4.35 -2.67
C GLY A 162 -12.74 5.44 -3.11
N ASN A 163 -13.36 5.31 -4.28
CA ASN A 163 -14.36 6.28 -4.76
C ASN A 163 -15.63 6.27 -3.90
N ARG A 164 -16.12 5.10 -3.49
CA ARG A 164 -17.29 5.00 -2.60
C ARG A 164 -17.02 5.64 -1.24
N LEU A 165 -15.83 5.40 -0.66
CA LEU A 165 -15.41 6.09 0.58
C LEU A 165 -15.34 7.61 0.40
N MET A 166 -14.76 8.08 -0.72
CA MET A 166 -14.67 9.50 -1.05
C MET A 166 -16.06 10.15 -1.15
N GLU A 167 -17.02 9.49 -1.79
CA GLU A 167 -18.38 10.01 -1.97
C GLU A 167 -19.10 10.19 -0.61
N VAL A 168 -18.99 9.19 0.27
CA VAL A 168 -19.56 9.27 1.62
C VAL A 168 -18.90 10.40 2.42
N ALA A 169 -17.56 10.48 2.39
CA ALA A 169 -16.81 11.53 3.07
C ALA A 169 -17.16 12.93 2.55
N ASP A 170 -17.28 13.13 1.23
CA ASP A 170 -17.67 14.41 0.62
C ASP A 170 -19.07 14.85 1.06
N LYS A 171 -20.02 13.91 1.11
CA LYS A 171 -21.40 14.19 1.55
C LYS A 171 -21.43 14.64 3.01
N LEU A 172 -20.76 13.89 3.90
CA LEU A 172 -20.69 14.20 5.32
C LEU A 172 -19.94 15.52 5.56
N ALA A 173 -18.80 15.73 4.92
CA ALA A 173 -18.05 16.98 5.04
C ALA A 173 -18.89 18.20 4.63
N LYS A 174 -19.73 18.08 3.58
CA LYS A 174 -20.65 19.14 3.19
C LYS A 174 -21.75 19.40 4.24
N GLN A 175 -22.30 18.35 4.83
CA GLN A 175 -23.34 18.47 5.88
C GLN A 175 -22.80 19.15 7.13
N HIS A 176 -21.55 18.87 7.50
CA HIS A 176 -20.92 19.37 8.71
C HIS A 176 -20.04 20.62 8.51
N LYS A 177 -19.94 21.12 7.27
CA LYS A 177 -19.09 22.27 6.88
C LYS A 177 -17.58 22.03 7.09
N LEU A 178 -17.13 20.79 6.87
CA LEU A 178 -15.76 20.31 7.09
C LEU A 178 -15.02 19.98 5.77
N GLN A 179 -15.42 20.59 4.63
CA GLN A 179 -14.83 20.27 3.32
C GLN A 179 -13.33 20.59 3.21
N TYR A 180 -12.80 21.45 4.08
CA TYR A 180 -11.36 21.77 4.12
C TYR A 180 -10.49 20.53 4.45
N LEU A 181 -11.04 19.56 5.19
CA LEU A 181 -10.35 18.32 5.54
C LEU A 181 -9.91 17.53 4.30
N LYS A 182 -10.65 17.65 3.20
CA LYS A 182 -10.30 17.00 1.94
C LYS A 182 -8.96 17.48 1.39
N SER A 183 -8.54 18.71 1.66
CA SER A 183 -7.22 19.22 1.25
C SER A 183 -6.17 19.13 2.35
N GLN A 184 -6.60 18.90 3.60
CA GLN A 184 -5.71 18.77 4.73
C GLN A 184 -4.93 17.46 4.63
N ARG A 185 -3.64 17.53 5.00
CA ARG A 185 -2.73 16.39 4.96
C ARG A 185 -2.53 15.77 6.33
N LEU A 186 -2.27 16.60 7.34
CA LEU A 186 -2.01 16.14 8.70
C LEU A 186 -3.34 15.98 9.45
N PRO A 187 -3.44 15.00 10.38
CA PRO A 187 -4.64 14.85 11.20
C PRO A 187 -5.01 16.17 11.89
N PRO A 188 -6.30 16.47 12.03
CA PRO A 188 -6.76 17.66 12.76
C PRO A 188 -6.34 17.57 14.24
N ASP A 189 -6.13 18.73 14.85
CA ASP A 189 -5.87 18.85 16.30
C ASP A 189 -7.19 18.77 17.08
N THR A 190 -7.81 17.59 17.03
CA THR A 190 -9.12 17.30 17.62
C THR A 190 -9.12 15.90 18.23
N ASP A 191 -10.05 15.64 19.13
CA ASP A 191 -10.22 14.32 19.73
C ASP A 191 -10.51 13.23 18.68
N GLU A 192 -10.03 12.01 18.94
CA GLU A 192 -10.04 10.91 17.95
C GLU A 192 -11.47 10.51 17.55
N ASP A 193 -12.41 10.61 18.48
CA ASP A 193 -13.83 10.28 18.30
C ASP A 193 -14.63 11.38 17.58
N THR A 194 -14.02 12.54 17.28
CA THR A 194 -14.73 13.61 16.59
C THR A 194 -15.00 13.26 15.14
N ILE A 195 -16.12 13.77 14.61
CA ILE A 195 -16.42 13.65 13.18
C ILE A 195 -15.32 14.28 12.31
N GLU A 196 -14.60 15.28 12.81
CA GLU A 196 -13.49 15.91 12.11
C GLU A 196 -12.32 14.93 11.90
N ASN A 197 -11.89 14.25 12.96
CA ASN A 197 -10.84 13.24 12.86
C ASN A 197 -11.26 12.05 11.99
N LYS A 198 -12.48 11.51 12.22
CA LYS A 198 -13.02 10.39 11.43
C LYS A 198 -13.13 10.74 9.94
N LEU A 199 -13.60 11.94 9.58
CA LEU A 199 -13.63 12.38 8.18
C LEU A 199 -12.25 12.52 7.58
N HIS A 200 -11.26 12.98 8.36
CA HIS A 200 -9.88 13.04 7.88
C HIS A 200 -9.31 11.64 7.58
N ILE A 201 -9.59 10.64 8.44
CA ILE A 201 -9.25 9.23 8.18
C ILE A 201 -9.85 8.78 6.85
N LEU A 202 -11.15 9.01 6.64
CA LEU A 202 -11.85 8.61 5.42
C LEU A 202 -11.27 9.29 4.17
N PHE A 203 -11.01 10.60 4.20
CA PHE A 203 -10.39 11.30 3.07
C PHE A 203 -8.96 10.80 2.80
N SER A 204 -8.18 10.58 3.84
CA SER A 204 -6.80 10.09 3.73
C SER A 204 -6.76 8.71 3.09
N LEU A 205 -7.57 7.76 3.59
CA LEU A 205 -7.66 6.42 3.00
C LEU A 205 -8.21 6.45 1.58
N ALA A 206 -9.29 7.20 1.34
CA ALA A 206 -9.92 7.26 0.02
C ALA A 206 -8.96 7.81 -1.04
N LYS A 207 -8.19 8.86 -0.73
CA LYS A 207 -7.15 9.37 -1.64
C LYS A 207 -6.08 8.32 -1.93
N TRP A 208 -5.60 7.64 -0.89
CA TRP A 208 -4.59 6.60 -0.99
C TRP A 208 -5.05 5.45 -1.89
N LEU A 209 -6.26 4.94 -1.67
CA LEU A 209 -6.88 3.90 -2.50
C LEU A 209 -7.10 4.37 -3.94
N ILE A 210 -7.65 5.57 -4.13
CA ILE A 210 -7.89 6.13 -5.47
C ILE A 210 -6.57 6.31 -6.23
N PHE A 211 -5.53 6.82 -5.56
CA PHE A 211 -4.20 7.00 -6.14
C PHE A 211 -3.65 5.67 -6.63
N TYR A 212 -3.62 4.65 -5.77
CA TYR A 212 -3.10 3.34 -6.15
C TYR A 212 -3.94 2.65 -7.21
N GLY A 213 -5.27 2.62 -7.04
CA GLY A 213 -6.20 2.01 -7.98
C GLY A 213 -6.10 2.63 -9.39
N LYS A 214 -6.05 3.97 -9.49
CA LYS A 214 -5.85 4.66 -10.79
C LYS A 214 -4.53 4.34 -11.45
N ASN A 215 -3.51 4.04 -10.65
CA ASN A 215 -2.18 3.71 -11.14
C ASN A 215 -1.98 2.20 -11.37
N GLY A 216 -3.04 1.39 -11.26
CA GLY A 216 -3.00 -0.05 -11.53
C GLY A 216 -2.55 -0.92 -10.35
N HIS A 217 -2.53 -0.37 -9.14
CA HIS A 217 -2.16 -1.07 -7.93
C HIS A 217 -3.38 -1.49 -7.12
N GLY A 218 -3.36 -2.73 -6.62
CA GLY A 218 -4.26 -3.20 -5.59
C GLY A 218 -3.72 -2.96 -4.18
N TYR A 219 -4.39 -3.51 -3.16
CA TYR A 219 -3.82 -3.64 -1.82
C TYR A 219 -4.09 -5.04 -1.25
N GLU A 220 -3.15 -5.51 -0.42
CA GLU A 220 -3.29 -6.67 0.45
C GLU A 220 -3.81 -6.24 1.81
N ALA A 221 -4.83 -6.94 2.31
CA ALA A 221 -5.34 -6.80 3.67
C ALA A 221 -4.58 -7.76 4.60
N ASP A 222 -3.79 -7.22 5.52
CA ASP A 222 -2.97 -7.97 6.49
C ASP A 222 -3.49 -7.73 7.92
N PHE A 223 -3.94 -8.78 8.62
CA PHE A 223 -4.61 -8.68 9.92
C PHE A 223 -4.52 -9.95 10.79
#